data_AF-A0A2D6B0Z9-F1
#
_entry.id   AF-A0A2D6B0Z9-F1
#
_cell.length_a   1.000
_cell.length_b   1.000
_cell.length_c   1.000
_cell.angle_alpha   90.00
_cell.angle_beta   90.00
_cell.angle_gamma   90.00
#
_symmetry.space_group_name_H-M   'P 1'
#
loop_
_entity.id
_entity.type
_entity.pdbx_description
1 polymer ?
#
loop_
_entity_poly.entity_id
_entity_poly.type
_entity_poly.pdbx_seq_one_letter_code
_entity_poly.pdbx_strand_id
1 'polypeptide(L)'
;MLRYKSDIKTLIYLVVTTALMISLFLFHDQLENPWRGVLYAAELIMAITVGVIVHNHRHVPTWKNKGMNVFMDCWLTMLYGYPVFGWIPTHIQNHHTYTNKEPDYTKTYAFSEKNNLWTIIYYPMYSGGIQQKAIWAYMKELRKKDSKKYMQHLLQVLSILAVLVTAFIIDWQAALWYVILPHQISLNSVLVFNYIQHIHADEESEFNHSRNIEGFLNVFLFNNGLHTAHHIKPYLHWSKLPEFHAEIRDKIDPALNEKSLIWYLIRQYVLSPFYSKWSTKSMRVVREKVS
;
A
#
# COMPACT_ATOMS: atom_id res chain seq x y z
N MET A 1 3.60 23.97 -9.57
CA MET A 1 2.61 23.90 -8.46
C MET A 1 2.69 22.62 -7.62
N LEU A 2 3.75 21.81 -7.72
CA LEU A 2 3.98 20.66 -6.84
C LEU A 2 4.22 21.09 -5.40
N ARG A 3 3.85 20.23 -4.44
CA ARG A 3 4.14 20.45 -3.02
C ARG A 3 5.64 20.26 -2.76
N TYR A 4 6.22 19.17 -3.27
CA TYR A 4 7.65 18.91 -3.25
C TYR A 4 8.20 18.71 -4.66
N LYS A 5 9.43 19.18 -4.93
CA LYS A 5 10.07 18.92 -6.24
C LYS A 5 10.24 17.43 -6.51
N SER A 6 10.45 16.63 -5.46
CA SER A 6 10.58 15.17 -5.55
C SER A 6 9.32 14.48 -6.10
N ASP A 7 8.15 15.10 -6.03
CA ASP A 7 6.90 14.56 -6.61
C ASP A 7 6.94 14.46 -8.15
N ILE A 8 7.95 15.04 -8.82
CA ILE A 8 8.20 14.76 -10.25
C ILE A 8 8.35 13.25 -10.47
N LYS A 9 9.01 12.54 -9.55
CA LYS A 9 9.12 11.08 -9.61
C LYS A 9 7.76 10.40 -9.57
N THR A 10 6.86 10.85 -8.69
CA THR A 10 5.48 10.37 -8.63
C THR A 10 4.80 10.50 -9.99
N LEU A 11 4.90 11.67 -10.64
CA LEU A 11 4.27 11.91 -11.94
C LEU A 11 4.85 11.03 -13.05
N ILE A 12 6.18 10.88 -13.10
CA ILE A 12 6.84 10.01 -14.09
C ILE A 12 6.32 8.58 -13.96
N TYR A 13 6.26 8.06 -12.73
CA TYR A 13 5.78 6.69 -12.49
C TYR A 13 4.32 6.53 -12.94
N LEU A 14 3.44 7.49 -12.63
CA LEU A 14 2.03 7.40 -13.05
C LEU A 14 1.85 7.48 -14.56
N VAL A 15 2.61 8.34 -15.25
CA VAL A 15 2.60 8.40 -16.73
C VAL A 15 3.06 7.07 -17.32
N VAL A 16 4.16 6.51 -16.82
CA VAL A 16 4.69 5.22 -17.28
C VAL A 16 3.68 4.10 -17.01
N THR A 17 3.08 4.02 -15.82
CA THR A 17 2.06 3.00 -15.52
C THR A 17 0.85 3.15 -16.44
N THR A 18 0.38 4.37 -16.68
CA THR A 18 -0.75 4.63 -17.57
C THR A 18 -0.43 4.19 -19.00
N ALA A 19 0.76 4.53 -19.48
CA ALA A 19 1.21 4.12 -20.81
C ALA A 19 1.35 2.60 -20.93
N LEU A 20 1.91 1.92 -19.91
CA LEU A 20 2.01 0.46 -19.87
C LEU A 20 0.63 -0.20 -19.92
N MET A 21 -0.29 0.21 -19.04
CA MET A 21 -1.64 -0.33 -18.96
C MET A 21 -2.39 -0.16 -20.28
N ILE A 22 -2.39 1.04 -20.85
CA ILE A 22 -3.07 1.31 -22.13
C ILE A 22 -2.41 0.52 -23.28
N SER A 23 -1.08 0.48 -23.33
CA SER A 23 -0.36 -0.18 -24.43
C SER A 23 -0.54 -1.69 -24.39
N LEU A 24 -0.43 -2.30 -23.20
CA LEU A 24 -0.70 -3.73 -23.03
C LEU A 24 -2.17 -4.04 -23.33
N PHE A 25 -3.11 -3.25 -22.82
CA PHE A 25 -4.52 -3.47 -23.10
C PHE A 25 -4.85 -3.42 -24.61
N LEU A 26 -4.42 -2.37 -25.32
CA LEU A 26 -4.80 -2.16 -26.73
C LEU A 26 -3.94 -2.94 -27.74
N PHE A 27 -2.69 -3.28 -27.40
CA PHE A 27 -1.74 -3.84 -28.37
C PHE A 27 -1.13 -5.18 -27.94
N HIS A 28 -1.69 -5.87 -26.93
CA HIS A 28 -1.14 -7.16 -26.46
C HIS A 28 -0.98 -8.22 -27.57
N ASP A 29 -1.85 -8.24 -28.57
CA ASP A 29 -1.78 -9.20 -29.69
C ASP A 29 -0.68 -8.86 -30.70
N GLN A 30 -0.22 -7.60 -30.71
CA GLN A 30 0.86 -7.14 -31.59
C GLN A 30 2.24 -7.30 -30.94
N LEU A 31 2.30 -7.64 -29.64
CA LEU A 31 3.54 -7.81 -28.90
C LEU A 31 4.01 -9.26 -28.96
N GLU A 32 5.21 -9.47 -29.47
CA GLU A 32 5.86 -10.78 -29.46
C GLU A 32 6.12 -11.29 -28.03
N ASN A 33 6.18 -12.61 -27.87
CA ASN A 33 6.00 -13.26 -26.58
C ASN A 33 7.13 -13.10 -25.54
N PRO A 34 8.40 -12.72 -25.80
CA PRO A 34 9.22 -12.30 -24.68
C PRO A 34 8.83 -10.88 -24.22
N TRP A 35 8.59 -9.96 -25.15
CA TRP A 35 8.37 -8.55 -24.85
C TRP A 35 7.04 -8.30 -24.12
N ARG A 36 5.98 -9.00 -24.53
CA ARG A 36 4.69 -8.94 -23.82
C ARG A 36 4.84 -9.34 -22.35
N GLY A 37 5.54 -10.45 -22.08
CA GLY A 37 5.78 -10.93 -20.72
C GLY A 37 6.62 -9.96 -19.88
N VAL A 38 7.66 -9.37 -20.46
CA VAL A 38 8.52 -8.38 -19.79
C VAL A 38 7.74 -7.10 -19.45
N LEU A 39 6.98 -6.57 -20.40
CA LEU A 39 6.16 -5.38 -20.19
C LEU A 39 5.06 -5.64 -19.16
N TYR A 40 4.46 -6.83 -19.19
CA TYR A 40 3.46 -7.21 -18.19
C TYR A 40 4.05 -7.33 -16.79
N ALA A 41 5.23 -7.95 -16.64
CA ALA A 41 5.92 -7.98 -15.35
C ALA A 41 6.26 -6.56 -14.85
N ALA A 42 6.66 -5.67 -15.75
CA ALA A 42 6.88 -4.25 -15.42
C ALA A 42 5.58 -3.57 -14.95
N GLU A 43 4.45 -3.80 -15.63
CA GLU A 43 3.14 -3.30 -15.21
C GLU A 43 2.78 -3.77 -13.79
N LEU A 44 2.97 -5.04 -13.46
CA LEU A 44 2.67 -5.56 -12.12
C LEU A 44 3.54 -4.91 -11.03
N ILE A 45 4.83 -4.66 -11.29
CA ILE A 45 5.72 -3.92 -10.38
C ILE A 45 5.25 -2.47 -10.24
N MET A 46 4.85 -1.84 -11.34
CA MET A 46 4.32 -0.49 -11.34
C MET A 46 2.98 -0.41 -10.61
N ALA A 47 2.15 -1.45 -10.67
CA ALA A 47 0.90 -1.55 -9.92
C ALA A 47 1.16 -1.55 -8.40
N ILE A 48 2.12 -2.34 -7.91
CA ILE A 48 2.57 -2.27 -6.50
C ILE A 48 2.98 -0.82 -6.15
N THR A 49 3.75 -0.20 -7.02
CA THR A 49 4.24 1.16 -6.83
C THR A 49 3.11 2.20 -6.78
N VAL A 50 2.05 2.03 -7.57
CA VAL A 50 0.86 2.88 -7.53
C VAL A 50 0.18 2.83 -6.15
N GLY A 51 0.05 1.65 -5.55
CA GLY A 51 -0.51 1.52 -4.19
C GLY A 51 0.28 2.34 -3.16
N VAL A 52 1.61 2.34 -3.28
CA VAL A 52 2.48 3.17 -2.44
C VAL A 52 2.35 4.66 -2.75
N ILE A 53 2.18 5.05 -4.01
CA ILE A 53 1.91 6.44 -4.38
C ILE A 53 0.57 6.91 -3.80
N VAL A 54 -0.47 6.06 -3.84
CA VAL A 54 -1.76 6.36 -3.20
C VAL A 54 -1.55 6.64 -1.72
N HIS A 55 -0.87 5.74 -1.01
CA HIS A 55 -0.50 5.92 0.38
C HIS A 55 0.18 7.28 0.65
N ASN A 56 1.23 7.60 -0.11
CA ASN A 56 1.96 8.87 0.00
C ASN A 56 1.07 10.09 -0.26
N HIS A 57 0.25 10.04 -1.32
CA HIS A 57 -0.65 11.14 -1.70
C HIS A 57 -1.68 11.43 -0.60
N ARG A 58 -2.13 10.40 0.11
CA ARG A 58 -3.10 10.54 1.21
C ARG A 58 -2.52 11.18 2.45
N HIS A 59 -1.27 10.89 2.77
CA HIS A 59 -0.56 11.55 3.86
C HIS A 59 -0.17 12.98 3.50
N VAL A 60 0.46 13.16 2.34
CA VAL A 60 0.95 14.44 1.87
C VAL A 60 0.50 14.64 0.42
N PRO A 61 -0.51 15.49 0.16
CA PRO A 61 -1.00 15.72 -1.19
C PRO A 61 0.09 16.24 -2.12
N THR A 62 0.23 15.58 -3.28
CA THR A 62 1.25 15.84 -4.32
C THR A 62 1.22 17.30 -4.80
N TRP A 63 0.03 17.89 -4.91
CA TRP A 63 -0.13 19.26 -5.37
C TRP A 63 -0.45 20.22 -4.22
N LYS A 64 -0.03 21.49 -4.36
CA LYS A 64 -0.53 22.57 -3.48
C LYS A 64 -1.96 22.96 -3.81
N ASN A 65 -2.37 22.80 -5.07
CA ASN A 65 -3.70 23.16 -5.56
C ASN A 65 -4.72 22.04 -5.33
N LYS A 66 -5.89 22.40 -4.80
CA LYS A 66 -6.97 21.46 -4.47
C LYS A 66 -7.56 20.76 -5.70
N GLY A 67 -7.79 21.48 -6.79
CA GLY A 67 -8.33 20.92 -8.04
C GLY A 67 -7.40 19.88 -8.66
N MET A 68 -6.08 20.14 -8.66
CA MET A 68 -5.09 19.17 -9.13
C MET A 68 -5.04 17.91 -8.26
N ASN A 69 -5.26 18.03 -6.95
CA ASN A 69 -5.38 16.85 -6.08
C ASN A 69 -6.69 16.07 -6.32
N VAL A 70 -7.80 16.73 -6.67
CA VAL A 70 -9.03 16.02 -7.07
C VAL A 70 -8.81 15.24 -8.37
N PHE A 71 -8.13 15.83 -9.36
CA PHE A 71 -7.73 15.11 -10.56
C PHE A 71 -6.81 13.92 -10.24
N MET A 72 -5.80 14.15 -9.40
CA MET A 72 -4.85 13.12 -8.95
C MET A 72 -5.56 11.96 -8.24
N ASP A 73 -6.53 12.25 -7.37
CA ASP A 73 -7.33 11.24 -6.68
C ASP A 73 -8.04 10.31 -7.69
N CYS A 74 -8.64 10.86 -8.76
CA CYS A 74 -9.28 10.06 -9.81
C CYS A 74 -8.24 9.28 -10.65
N TRP A 75 -7.14 9.92 -11.05
CA TRP A 75 -6.09 9.25 -11.84
C TRP A 75 -5.50 8.06 -11.09
N LEU A 76 -5.17 8.26 -9.81
CA LEU A 76 -4.72 7.20 -8.94
C LEU A 76 -5.77 6.12 -8.75
N THR A 77 -7.05 6.48 -8.57
CA THR A 77 -8.14 5.50 -8.44
C THR A 77 -8.24 4.59 -9.67
N MET A 78 -8.09 5.14 -10.88
CA MET A 78 -8.13 4.37 -12.13
C MET A 78 -6.96 3.37 -12.27
N LEU A 79 -5.81 3.63 -11.66
CA LEU A 79 -4.63 2.74 -11.70
C LEU A 79 -4.54 1.80 -10.49
N TYR A 80 -5.01 2.24 -9.32
CA TYR A 80 -4.95 1.51 -8.06
C TYR A 80 -6.00 0.42 -7.96
N GLY A 81 -7.14 0.59 -8.65
CA GLY A 81 -8.23 -0.38 -8.58
C GLY A 81 -9.19 -0.19 -7.40
N TYR A 82 -9.03 0.89 -6.64
CA TYR A 82 -9.90 1.21 -5.52
C TYR A 82 -9.94 2.72 -5.28
N PRO A 83 -11.03 3.31 -4.75
CA PRO A 83 -11.08 4.74 -4.48
C PRO A 83 -10.07 5.18 -3.42
N VAL A 84 -9.29 6.20 -3.77
CA VAL A 84 -8.23 6.78 -2.93
C VAL A 84 -8.76 7.27 -1.58
N PHE A 85 -10.00 7.78 -1.52
CA PHE A 85 -10.62 8.21 -0.27
C PHE A 85 -10.79 7.10 0.76
N GLY A 86 -10.82 5.82 0.36
CA GLY A 86 -10.98 4.68 1.27
C GLY A 86 -9.92 4.63 2.37
N TRP A 87 -8.72 5.13 2.07
CA TRP A 87 -7.61 5.28 3.02
C TRP A 87 -7.88 6.26 4.15
N ILE A 88 -8.85 7.17 4.02
CA ILE A 88 -9.17 8.15 5.07
C ILE A 88 -9.70 7.43 6.32
N PRO A 89 -10.84 6.70 6.25
CA PRO A 89 -11.38 6.00 7.41
C PRO A 89 -10.57 4.77 7.84
N THR A 90 -9.77 4.17 6.95
CA THR A 90 -9.09 2.91 7.26
C THR A 90 -7.62 3.08 7.66
N HIS A 91 -6.89 3.96 6.99
CA HIS A 91 -5.46 4.12 7.24
C HIS A 91 -5.18 5.32 8.13
N ILE A 92 -5.68 6.50 7.75
CA ILE A 92 -5.38 7.74 8.48
C ILE A 92 -6.12 7.77 9.82
N GLN A 93 -7.42 7.49 9.83
CA GLN A 93 -8.26 7.62 11.03
C GLN A 93 -8.24 6.37 11.91
N ASN A 94 -7.76 5.24 11.41
CA ASN A 94 -7.73 3.97 12.14
C ASN A 94 -6.30 3.43 12.28
N HIS A 95 -5.66 2.96 11.22
CA HIS A 95 -4.33 2.36 11.33
C HIS A 95 -3.27 3.28 11.97
N HIS A 96 -3.12 4.53 11.54
CA HIS A 96 -2.16 5.45 12.17
C HIS A 96 -2.56 5.89 13.58
N THR A 97 -3.86 5.94 13.87
CA THR A 97 -4.37 6.30 15.19
C THR A 97 -4.03 5.21 16.22
N TYR A 98 -4.24 3.95 15.86
CA TYR A 98 -4.14 2.82 16.79
C TYR A 98 -2.84 2.03 16.62
N THR A 99 -2.18 2.12 15.46
CA THR A 99 -0.90 1.47 15.13
C THR A 99 -0.87 0.03 15.60
N ASN A 100 -1.64 -0.84 14.94
CA ASN A 100 -1.74 -2.27 15.24
C ASN A 100 -2.42 -2.64 16.58
N LYS A 101 -2.78 -1.67 17.44
CA LYS A 101 -3.57 -1.89 18.67
C LYS A 101 -5.07 -1.97 18.39
N GLU A 102 -5.85 -2.54 19.31
CA GLU A 102 -7.32 -2.43 19.25
C GLU A 102 -7.77 -0.96 19.24
N PRO A 103 -8.77 -0.56 18.40
CA PRO A 103 -9.54 -1.34 17.43
C PRO A 103 -9.05 -1.21 15.97
N ASP A 104 -7.74 -1.23 15.70
CA ASP A 104 -7.17 -1.22 14.35
C ASP A 104 -7.74 -2.38 13.50
N TYR A 105 -8.36 -2.04 12.36
CA TYR A 105 -8.94 -3.00 11.41
C TYR A 105 -7.87 -3.79 10.65
N THR A 106 -6.62 -3.36 10.77
CA THR A 106 -5.45 -3.93 10.12
C THR A 106 -4.51 -4.60 11.13
N LYS A 107 -4.91 -4.74 12.40
CA LYS A 107 -4.09 -5.43 13.41
C LYS A 107 -3.64 -6.82 12.93
N THR A 108 -2.35 -7.08 12.95
CA THR A 108 -1.75 -8.26 12.30
C THR A 108 -2.04 -9.56 13.03
N TYR A 109 -2.36 -9.48 14.32
CA TYR A 109 -2.67 -10.64 15.16
C TYR A 109 -4.17 -10.99 15.20
N ALA A 110 -5.03 -10.29 14.44
CA ALA A 110 -6.48 -10.47 14.53
C ALA A 110 -6.96 -11.91 14.25
N PHE A 111 -6.27 -12.59 13.34
CA PHE A 111 -6.54 -13.99 13.01
C PHE A 111 -5.58 -14.95 13.72
N SER A 112 -4.29 -14.62 13.76
CA SER A 112 -3.28 -15.45 14.38
C SER A 112 -2.00 -14.66 14.68
N GLU A 113 -1.36 -14.96 15.80
CA GLU A 113 0.02 -14.54 16.10
C GLU A 113 1.07 -15.23 15.21
N LYS A 114 0.68 -16.22 14.38
CA LYS A 114 1.64 -16.90 13.49
C LYS A 114 1.99 -16.01 12.29
N ASN A 115 3.27 -16.04 11.91
CA ASN A 115 3.76 -15.43 10.67
C ASN A 115 4.12 -16.52 9.65
N ASN A 116 3.16 -16.98 8.83
CA ASN A 116 3.34 -18.04 7.86
C ASN A 116 2.58 -17.76 6.55
N LEU A 117 2.73 -18.63 5.54
CA LEU A 117 2.09 -18.44 4.22
C LEU A 117 0.56 -18.34 4.31
N TRP A 118 -0.07 -19.12 5.18
CA TRP A 118 -1.52 -19.07 5.32
C TRP A 118 -1.99 -17.74 5.89
N THR A 119 -1.30 -17.21 6.90
CA THR A 119 -1.69 -15.95 7.54
C THR A 119 -1.47 -14.75 6.62
N ILE A 120 -0.34 -14.67 5.90
CA ILE A 120 -0.08 -13.57 4.95
C ILE A 120 -1.02 -13.59 3.74
N ILE A 121 -1.43 -14.77 3.25
CA ILE A 121 -2.39 -14.90 2.13
C ILE A 121 -3.81 -14.54 2.58
N TYR A 122 -4.22 -14.98 3.77
CA TYR A 122 -5.56 -14.72 4.28
C TYR A 122 -5.77 -13.27 4.75
N TYR A 123 -4.71 -12.64 5.28
CA TYR A 123 -4.78 -11.33 5.92
C TYR A 123 -5.43 -10.23 5.05
N PRO A 124 -5.07 -10.06 3.75
CA PRO A 124 -5.72 -9.05 2.91
C PRO A 124 -7.23 -9.24 2.79
N MET A 125 -7.72 -10.48 2.70
CA MET A 125 -9.16 -10.77 2.62
C MET A 125 -9.88 -10.39 3.92
N TYR A 126 -9.30 -10.79 5.06
CA TYR A 126 -9.87 -10.49 6.39
C TYR A 126 -9.91 -8.98 6.67
N SER A 127 -8.75 -8.32 6.55
CA SER A 127 -8.64 -6.89 6.88
C SER A 127 -9.42 -6.04 5.87
N GLY A 128 -9.31 -6.34 4.58
CA GLY A 128 -10.05 -5.64 3.52
C GLY A 128 -11.57 -5.73 3.70
N GLY A 129 -12.09 -6.89 4.12
CA GLY A 129 -13.51 -7.09 4.40
C GLY A 129 -14.02 -6.27 5.59
N ILE A 130 -13.27 -6.21 6.69
CA ILE A 130 -13.65 -5.41 7.87
C ILE A 130 -13.63 -3.91 7.53
N GLN A 131 -12.59 -3.46 6.84
CA GLN A 131 -12.39 -2.07 6.44
C GLN A 131 -13.56 -1.52 5.60
N GLN A 132 -14.26 -2.36 4.81
CA GLN A 132 -15.42 -1.91 4.04
C GLN A 132 -16.48 -1.24 4.95
N LYS A 133 -16.73 -1.77 6.15
CA LYS A 133 -17.72 -1.22 7.07
C LYS A 133 -17.41 0.23 7.44
N ALA A 134 -16.14 0.54 7.69
CA ALA A 134 -15.67 1.88 8.00
C ALA A 134 -15.81 2.83 6.80
N ILE A 135 -15.51 2.35 5.59
CA ILE A 135 -15.65 3.12 4.35
C ILE A 135 -17.12 3.46 4.07
N TRP A 136 -18.02 2.49 4.23
CA TRP A 136 -19.47 2.71 4.07
C TRP A 136 -20.01 3.71 5.09
N ALA A 137 -19.64 3.56 6.36
CA ALA A 137 -20.03 4.50 7.42
C ALA A 137 -19.52 5.92 7.11
N TYR A 138 -18.25 6.05 6.72
CA TYR A 138 -17.64 7.31 6.34
C TYR A 138 -18.39 8.01 5.20
N MET A 139 -18.69 7.30 4.10
CA MET A 139 -19.40 7.89 2.97
C MET A 139 -20.84 8.30 3.32
N LYS A 140 -21.54 7.50 4.15
CA LYS A 140 -22.90 7.82 4.62
C LYS A 140 -22.92 9.09 5.46
N GLU A 141 -21.94 9.27 6.35
CA GLU A 141 -21.82 10.49 7.13
C GLU A 141 -21.41 11.69 6.27
N LEU A 142 -20.43 11.50 5.37
CA LEU A 142 -19.93 12.56 4.51
C LEU A 142 -21.03 13.13 3.62
N ARG A 143 -21.91 12.28 3.09
CA ARG A 143 -23.07 12.71 2.29
C ARG A 143 -23.97 13.72 3.04
N LYS A 144 -24.08 13.58 4.36
CA LYS A 144 -24.89 14.48 5.21
C LYS A 144 -24.14 15.76 5.59
N LYS A 145 -22.83 15.65 5.84
CA LYS A 145 -22.00 16.74 6.36
C LYS A 145 -21.43 17.66 5.27
N ASP A 146 -21.03 17.10 4.14
CA ASP A 146 -20.35 17.81 3.05
C ASP A 146 -20.66 17.13 1.69
N SER A 147 -21.75 17.57 1.06
CA SER A 147 -22.20 17.03 -0.23
C SER A 147 -21.19 17.26 -1.35
N LYS A 148 -20.44 18.36 -1.31
CA LYS A 148 -19.42 18.68 -2.32
C LYS A 148 -18.26 17.68 -2.24
N LYS A 149 -17.74 17.41 -1.05
CA LYS A 149 -16.67 16.43 -0.85
C LYS A 149 -17.16 15.00 -1.10
N TYR A 150 -18.41 14.69 -0.72
CA TYR A 150 -19.04 13.43 -1.10
C TYR A 150 -19.04 13.24 -2.62
N MET A 151 -19.41 14.27 -3.39
CA MET A 151 -19.37 14.21 -4.85
C MET A 151 -17.95 14.01 -5.40
N GLN A 152 -16.93 14.61 -4.79
CA GLN A 152 -15.53 14.36 -5.18
C GLN A 152 -15.11 12.89 -4.95
N HIS A 153 -15.57 12.26 -3.87
CA HIS A 153 -15.31 10.84 -3.62
C HIS A 153 -16.15 9.94 -4.54
N LEU A 154 -17.38 10.35 -4.86
CA LEU A 154 -18.20 9.64 -5.85
C LEU A 154 -17.56 9.70 -7.25
N LEU A 155 -16.94 10.82 -7.64
CA LEU A 155 -16.19 10.90 -8.90
C LEU A 155 -15.06 9.87 -8.98
N GLN A 156 -14.39 9.55 -7.88
CA GLN A 156 -13.38 8.48 -7.85
C GLN A 156 -14.03 7.12 -8.17
N VAL A 157 -15.14 6.79 -7.52
CA VAL A 157 -15.91 5.55 -7.80
C VAL A 157 -16.36 5.49 -9.26
N LEU A 158 -16.91 6.58 -9.78
CA LEU A 158 -17.35 6.66 -11.17
C LEU A 158 -16.18 6.54 -12.16
N SER A 159 -15.00 7.08 -11.83
CA SER A 159 -13.83 7.01 -12.69
C SER A 159 -13.31 5.57 -12.87
N ILE A 160 -13.22 4.79 -11.80
CA ILE A 160 -12.83 3.38 -11.90
C ILE A 160 -13.92 2.55 -12.58
N LEU A 161 -15.20 2.78 -12.27
CA LEU A 161 -16.29 2.08 -12.96
C LEU A 161 -16.28 2.36 -14.46
N ALA A 162 -16.00 3.60 -14.89
CA ALA A 162 -15.85 3.93 -16.29
C ALA A 162 -14.71 3.14 -16.95
N VAL A 163 -13.52 3.09 -16.34
CA VAL A 163 -12.39 2.30 -16.84
C VAL A 163 -12.74 0.82 -16.96
N LEU A 164 -13.34 0.24 -15.92
CA LEU A 164 -13.70 -1.18 -15.92
C LEU A 164 -14.76 -1.49 -16.97
N VAL A 165 -15.86 -0.74 -17.01
CA VAL A 165 -16.94 -0.97 -17.98
C VAL A 165 -16.42 -0.80 -19.40
N THR A 166 -15.65 0.26 -19.69
CA THR A 166 -15.05 0.45 -21.01
C THR A 166 -14.11 -0.68 -21.38
N ALA A 167 -13.23 -1.12 -20.47
CA ALA A 167 -12.32 -2.22 -20.74
C ALA A 167 -13.07 -3.53 -21.04
N PHE A 168 -14.08 -3.88 -20.25
CA PHE A 168 -14.88 -5.10 -20.47
C PHE A 168 -15.71 -5.07 -21.75
N ILE A 169 -16.16 -3.88 -22.18
CA ILE A 169 -16.86 -3.72 -23.47
C ILE A 169 -15.91 -3.91 -24.65
N ILE A 170 -14.68 -3.40 -24.55
CA ILE A 170 -13.68 -3.49 -25.62
C ILE A 170 -13.14 -4.92 -25.72
N ASP A 171 -12.64 -5.47 -24.61
CA ASP A 171 -12.09 -6.82 -24.53
C ASP A 171 -12.07 -7.30 -23.07
N TRP A 172 -12.98 -8.23 -22.76
CA TRP A 172 -13.10 -8.76 -21.41
C TRP A 172 -11.91 -9.62 -20.97
N GLN A 173 -11.19 -10.28 -21.89
CA GLN A 173 -10.01 -11.08 -21.54
C GLN A 173 -8.82 -10.17 -21.23
N ALA A 174 -8.58 -9.18 -22.08
CA ALA A 174 -7.57 -8.15 -21.83
C ALA A 174 -7.88 -7.36 -20.56
N ALA A 175 -9.16 -7.09 -20.28
CA ALA A 175 -9.58 -6.40 -19.05
C ALA A 175 -9.22 -7.20 -17.80
N LEU A 176 -9.37 -8.53 -17.82
CA LEU A 176 -8.98 -9.38 -16.71
C LEU A 176 -7.46 -9.34 -16.46
N TRP A 177 -6.65 -9.43 -17.51
CA TRP A 177 -5.20 -9.52 -17.40
C TRP A 177 -4.51 -8.18 -17.15
N TYR A 178 -4.88 -7.13 -17.88
CA TYR A 178 -4.14 -5.84 -17.90
C TYR A 178 -4.85 -4.73 -17.11
N VAL A 179 -6.02 -4.99 -16.54
CA VAL A 179 -6.71 -4.00 -15.69
C VAL A 179 -7.01 -4.60 -14.32
N ILE A 180 -7.82 -5.66 -14.26
CA ILE A 180 -8.26 -6.27 -13.01
C ILE A 180 -7.09 -6.87 -12.24
N LEU A 181 -6.21 -7.66 -12.87
CA LEU A 181 -5.11 -8.29 -12.13
C LEU A 181 -4.11 -7.25 -11.57
N PRO A 182 -3.62 -6.26 -12.33
CA PRO A 182 -2.82 -5.16 -11.79
C PRO A 182 -3.51 -4.42 -10.64
N HIS A 183 -4.81 -4.12 -10.76
CA HIS A 183 -5.61 -3.53 -9.68
C HIS A 183 -5.59 -4.39 -8.40
N GLN A 184 -5.80 -5.71 -8.53
CA GLN A 184 -5.74 -6.61 -7.38
C GLN A 184 -4.33 -6.69 -6.77
N ILE A 185 -3.28 -6.70 -7.59
CA ILE A 185 -1.89 -6.68 -7.10
C ILE A 185 -1.61 -5.37 -6.35
N SER A 186 -2.05 -4.24 -6.89
CA SER A 186 -1.91 -2.93 -6.24
C SER A 186 -2.59 -2.90 -4.86
N LEU A 187 -3.87 -3.26 -4.79
CA LEU A 187 -4.67 -3.25 -3.56
C LEU A 187 -4.18 -4.25 -2.51
N ASN A 188 -3.83 -5.47 -2.91
CA ASN A 188 -3.41 -6.49 -1.94
C ASN A 188 -1.96 -6.28 -1.47
N SER A 189 -1.08 -5.74 -2.32
CA SER A 189 0.31 -5.49 -1.94
C SER A 189 0.44 -4.50 -0.77
N VAL A 190 -0.40 -3.47 -0.69
CA VAL A 190 -0.38 -2.53 0.44
C VAL A 190 -0.80 -3.18 1.76
N LEU A 191 -1.76 -4.10 1.73
CA LEU A 191 -2.15 -4.88 2.91
C LEU A 191 -1.06 -5.87 3.30
N VAL A 192 -0.41 -6.51 2.32
CA VAL A 192 0.74 -7.38 2.56
C VAL A 192 1.90 -6.59 3.18
N PHE A 193 2.22 -5.39 2.67
CA PHE A 193 3.24 -4.51 3.25
C PHE A 193 2.89 -4.12 4.68
N ASN A 194 1.64 -3.71 4.93
CA ASN A 194 1.17 -3.45 6.28
C ASN A 194 1.39 -4.64 7.21
N TYR A 195 1.02 -5.85 6.77
CA TYR A 195 1.21 -7.07 7.55
C TYR A 195 2.68 -7.32 7.86
N ILE A 196 3.55 -7.40 6.85
CA ILE A 196 4.96 -7.73 7.06
C ILE A 196 5.72 -6.62 7.80
N GLN A 197 5.23 -5.39 7.80
CA GLN A 197 5.85 -4.28 8.52
C GLN A 197 5.35 -4.18 9.97
N HIS A 198 4.28 -4.88 10.37
CA HIS A 198 3.75 -4.83 11.74
C HIS A 198 3.73 -6.18 12.47
N ILE A 199 3.69 -7.30 11.75
CA ILE A 199 3.65 -8.64 12.37
C ILE A 199 4.88 -8.84 13.24
N HIS A 200 4.66 -9.38 14.45
CA HIS A 200 5.71 -9.65 15.44
C HIS A 200 6.46 -8.41 15.98
N ALA A 201 6.04 -7.20 15.63
CA ALA A 201 6.51 -5.97 16.28
C ALA A 201 5.83 -5.80 17.67
N ASP A 202 6.21 -4.75 18.39
CA ASP A 202 5.62 -4.36 19.68
C ASP A 202 4.81 -3.07 19.50
N GLU A 203 3.50 -3.19 19.30
CA GLU A 203 2.58 -2.06 19.04
C GLU A 203 2.43 -1.05 20.19
N GLU A 204 3.01 -1.31 21.36
CA GLU A 204 3.07 -0.36 22.48
C GLU A 204 4.42 0.39 22.54
N SER A 205 5.44 -0.07 21.83
CA SER A 205 6.75 0.56 21.78
C SER A 205 6.76 1.82 20.92
N GLU A 206 7.49 2.85 21.35
CA GLU A 206 7.72 4.06 20.53
C GLU A 206 8.52 3.78 19.25
N PHE A 207 9.49 2.85 19.29
CA PHE A 207 10.39 2.58 18.17
C PHE A 207 10.25 1.18 17.56
N ASN A 208 9.73 0.21 18.32
CA ASN A 208 9.62 -1.18 17.90
C ASN A 208 8.20 -1.57 17.47
N HIS A 209 7.30 -0.60 17.25
CA HIS A 209 5.93 -0.86 16.78
C HIS A 209 5.86 -1.29 15.31
N SER A 210 6.95 -1.16 14.54
CA SER A 210 6.98 -1.59 13.15
C SER A 210 8.39 -1.97 12.68
N ARG A 211 8.44 -2.62 11.53
CA ARG A 211 9.62 -3.15 10.85
C ARG A 211 9.92 -2.33 9.60
N ASN A 212 11.20 -2.01 9.46
CA ASN A 212 11.77 -1.34 8.31
C ASN A 212 12.31 -2.34 7.30
N ILE A 213 12.18 -1.99 6.02
CA ILE A 213 12.84 -2.62 4.89
C ILE A 213 13.76 -1.57 4.28
N GLU A 214 15.02 -1.65 4.64
CA GLU A 214 16.12 -0.87 4.10
C GLU A 214 16.58 -1.50 2.78
N GLY A 215 17.02 -0.71 1.80
CA GLY A 215 17.59 -1.22 0.56
C GLY A 215 16.93 -0.71 -0.72
N PHE A 216 17.40 -1.23 -1.85
CA PHE A 216 17.16 -0.67 -3.19
C PHE A 216 15.69 -0.63 -3.59
N LEU A 217 14.85 -1.53 -3.07
CA LEU A 217 13.41 -1.52 -3.36
C LEU A 217 12.72 -0.22 -2.96
N ASN A 218 13.28 0.57 -2.03
CA ASN A 218 12.76 1.89 -1.68
C ASN A 218 12.80 2.90 -2.85
N VAL A 219 13.58 2.62 -3.91
CA VAL A 219 13.48 3.38 -5.15
C VAL A 219 12.07 3.22 -5.75
N PHE A 220 11.51 2.02 -5.77
CA PHE A 220 10.14 1.79 -6.25
C PHE A 220 9.09 2.10 -5.19
N LEU A 221 9.40 1.84 -3.92
CA LEU A 221 8.47 2.04 -2.80
C LEU A 221 8.54 3.45 -2.20
N PHE A 222 9.17 4.41 -2.88
CA PHE A 222 9.25 5.81 -2.41
C PHE A 222 9.67 5.91 -0.93
N ASN A 223 10.68 5.16 -0.49
CA ASN A 223 11.13 5.10 0.91
C ASN A 223 10.09 4.64 1.96
N ASN A 224 8.93 4.10 1.57
CA ASN A 224 7.93 3.56 2.50
C ASN A 224 8.37 2.27 3.20
N GLY A 225 9.50 1.68 2.79
CA GLY A 225 10.15 0.65 3.59
C GLY A 225 10.60 1.16 4.95
N LEU A 226 10.82 2.46 5.13
CA LEU A 226 11.21 3.09 6.41
C LEU A 226 9.98 3.35 7.28
N HIS A 227 9.29 2.27 7.66
CA HIS A 227 7.95 2.30 8.26
C HIS A 227 7.91 2.90 9.66
N THR A 228 8.95 2.70 10.48
CA THR A 228 9.01 3.28 11.83
C THR A 228 9.05 4.81 11.74
N ALA A 229 9.96 5.34 10.90
CA ALA A 229 10.05 6.77 10.62
C ALA A 229 8.73 7.34 10.08
N HIS A 230 8.08 6.57 9.20
CA HIS A 230 6.77 6.94 8.65
C HIS A 230 5.67 7.01 9.72
N HIS A 231 5.56 6.02 10.61
CA HIS A 231 4.56 6.02 11.67
C HIS A 231 4.77 7.11 12.72
N ILE A 232 6.02 7.42 13.07
CA ILE A 232 6.34 8.50 14.01
C ILE A 232 6.04 9.88 13.39
N LYS A 233 6.32 10.07 12.10
CA LYS A 233 6.02 11.32 11.37
C LYS A 233 5.20 11.04 10.09
N PRO A 234 3.89 10.75 10.19
CA PRO A 234 3.08 10.33 9.05
C PRO A 234 2.95 11.42 7.97
N TYR A 235 3.00 12.69 8.35
CA TYR A 235 2.95 13.83 7.44
C TYR A 235 4.33 14.28 6.92
N LEU A 236 5.40 13.56 7.24
CA LEU A 236 6.71 13.80 6.65
C LEU A 236 6.70 13.26 5.22
N HIS A 237 7.08 14.13 4.27
CA HIS A 237 7.11 13.74 2.87
C HIS A 237 8.10 12.58 2.65
N TRP A 238 7.73 11.61 1.82
CA TRP A 238 8.45 10.36 1.61
C TRP A 238 9.95 10.53 1.24
N SER A 239 10.31 11.64 0.57
CA SER A 239 11.70 11.95 0.22
C SER A 239 12.56 12.38 1.41
N LYS A 240 11.94 12.67 2.55
CA LYS A 240 12.58 13.07 3.82
C LYS A 240 12.63 11.96 4.85
N LEU A 241 11.95 10.84 4.61
CA LEU A 241 12.01 9.66 5.49
C LEU A 241 13.44 9.11 5.69
N PRO A 242 14.34 9.06 4.68
CA PRO A 242 15.69 8.54 4.90
C PRO A 242 16.52 9.36 5.91
N GLU A 243 16.40 10.68 5.85
CA GLU A 243 17.07 11.61 6.76
C GLU A 243 16.57 11.38 8.20
N PHE A 244 15.24 11.35 8.38
CA PHE A 244 14.66 11.12 9.71
C PHE A 244 14.89 9.69 10.23
N HIS A 245 14.86 8.68 9.37
CA HIS A 245 15.16 7.29 9.75
C HIS A 245 16.58 7.18 10.31
N ALA A 246 17.56 7.83 9.68
CA ALA A 246 18.94 7.83 10.17
C ALA A 246 19.09 8.38 11.60
N GLU A 247 18.25 9.35 11.99
CA GLU A 247 18.24 9.94 13.34
C GLU A 247 17.67 9.01 14.43
N ILE A 248 16.82 8.06 14.05
CA ILE A 248 16.13 7.16 15.00
C ILE A 248 16.55 5.69 14.88
N ARG A 249 17.35 5.35 13.87
CA ARG A 249 17.68 3.97 13.50
C ARG A 249 18.33 3.19 14.64
N ASP A 250 19.15 3.85 15.44
CA ASP A 250 19.85 3.30 16.60
C ASP A 250 18.93 2.97 17.78
N LYS A 251 17.72 3.55 17.82
CA LYS A 251 16.68 3.28 18.83
C LYS A 251 15.79 2.11 18.48
N ILE A 252 15.84 1.63 17.23
CA ILE A 252 15.02 0.54 16.71
C ILE A 252 15.78 -0.78 16.89
N ASP A 253 15.08 -1.81 17.38
CA ASP A 253 15.66 -3.15 17.50
C ASP A 253 16.24 -3.61 16.15
N PRO A 254 17.50 -4.07 16.09
CA PRO A 254 18.14 -4.48 14.84
C PRO A 254 17.36 -5.56 14.05
N ALA A 255 16.58 -6.42 14.71
CA ALA A 255 15.75 -7.43 14.07
C ALA A 255 14.54 -6.84 13.31
N LEU A 256 14.23 -5.57 13.53
CA LEU A 256 13.21 -4.82 12.80
C LEU A 256 13.79 -3.98 11.66
N ASN A 257 15.10 -4.01 11.42
CA ASN A 257 15.74 -3.30 10.30
C ASN A 257 16.21 -4.30 9.23
N GLU A 258 15.29 -4.76 8.37
CA GLU A 258 15.57 -5.70 7.30
C GLU A 258 16.30 -5.03 6.13
N LYS A 259 17.38 -5.63 5.62
CA LYS A 259 18.13 -5.08 4.47
C LYS A 259 17.53 -5.42 3.10
N SER A 260 16.55 -6.32 3.06
CA SER A 260 15.95 -6.77 1.81
C SER A 260 14.60 -7.42 2.07
N LEU A 261 13.56 -6.89 1.42
CA LEU A 261 12.24 -7.51 1.43
C LEU A 261 12.29 -8.93 0.87
N ILE A 262 12.98 -9.14 -0.25
CA ILE A 262 13.03 -10.46 -0.91
C ILE A 262 13.66 -11.48 0.04
N TRP A 263 14.76 -11.12 0.70
CA TRP A 263 15.38 -12.01 1.67
C TRP A 263 14.47 -12.26 2.88
N TYR A 264 13.80 -11.22 3.41
CA TYR A 264 12.82 -11.39 4.48
C TYR A 264 11.72 -12.39 4.07
N LEU A 265 11.16 -12.25 2.87
CA LEU A 265 10.10 -13.15 2.38
C LEU A 265 10.60 -14.60 2.25
N ILE A 266 11.79 -14.81 1.70
CA ILE A 266 12.40 -16.15 1.58
C ILE A 266 12.66 -16.74 2.97
N ARG A 267 13.31 -15.98 3.85
CA ARG A 267 13.66 -16.40 5.21
C ARG A 267 12.42 -16.76 6.01
N GLN A 268 11.39 -15.93 5.98
CA GLN A 268 10.18 -16.10 6.78
C GLN A 268 9.22 -17.13 6.17
N TYR A 269 8.95 -17.09 4.86
CA TYR A 269 7.85 -17.86 4.29
C TYR A 269 8.30 -19.12 3.53
N VAL A 270 9.59 -19.23 3.18
CA VAL A 270 10.13 -20.41 2.49
C VAL A 270 11.00 -21.24 3.42
N LEU A 271 11.92 -20.62 4.17
CA LEU A 271 12.89 -21.36 5.00
C LEU A 271 12.36 -21.69 6.41
N SER A 272 11.63 -20.76 7.05
CA SER A 272 11.17 -20.94 8.42
C SER A 272 10.24 -22.15 8.67
N PRO A 273 9.41 -22.60 7.71
CA PRO A 273 8.62 -23.83 7.86
C PRO A 273 9.48 -25.08 8.10
N PHE A 274 10.71 -25.10 7.60
CA PHE A 274 11.65 -26.21 7.76
C PHE A 274 12.66 -25.97 8.88
N TYR A 275 12.99 -24.71 9.18
CA TYR A 275 13.97 -24.34 10.21
C TYR A 275 13.50 -23.12 11.01
N SER A 276 12.96 -23.36 12.20
CA SER A 276 12.38 -22.32 13.07
C SER A 276 13.33 -21.18 13.43
N LYS A 277 14.65 -21.39 13.40
CA LYS A 277 15.64 -20.31 13.61
C LYS A 277 15.49 -19.12 12.64
N TRP A 278 14.88 -19.34 11.47
CA TRP A 278 14.65 -18.31 10.48
C TRP A 278 13.37 -17.52 10.70
N SER A 279 12.45 -17.97 11.58
CA SER A 279 11.23 -17.22 11.85
C SER A 279 11.51 -15.97 12.68
N THR A 280 10.80 -14.89 12.37
CA THR A 280 10.63 -13.74 13.27
C THR A 280 10.01 -14.17 14.61
N LYS A 281 10.34 -13.43 15.68
CA LYS A 281 9.83 -13.66 17.03
C LYS A 281 8.89 -12.52 17.41
N SER A 282 7.71 -12.85 17.95
CA SER A 282 6.71 -11.84 18.34
C SER A 282 7.15 -11.06 19.58
N MET A 283 7.51 -9.79 19.39
CA MET A 283 7.83 -8.87 20.49
C MET A 283 6.61 -8.57 21.35
N ARG A 284 5.42 -8.43 20.74
CA ARG A 284 4.12 -8.37 21.42
C ARG A 284 3.93 -9.51 22.42
N VAL A 285 4.04 -10.76 21.98
CA VAL A 285 3.85 -11.94 22.86
C VAL A 285 4.91 -12.01 23.96
N VAL A 286 6.13 -11.53 23.70
CA VAL A 286 7.17 -11.45 24.74
C VAL A 286 6.77 -10.41 25.79
N ARG A 287 6.30 -9.23 25.39
CA ARG A 287 5.82 -8.17 26.28
C ARG A 287 4.66 -8.65 27.15
N GLU A 288 3.62 -9.24 26.54
CA GLU A 288 2.42 -9.73 27.23
C GLU A 288 2.68 -10.82 28.28
N LYS A 289 3.82 -11.53 28.19
CA LYS A 289 4.20 -12.54 29.19
C LYS A 289 4.90 -11.94 30.41
N VAL A 290 5.38 -10.70 30.31
CA VAL A 290 6.16 -10.01 31.34
C VAL A 290 5.34 -8.91 32.03
N SER A 291 4.22 -8.49 31.43
CA SER A 291 3.20 -7.61 32.02
C SER A 291 2.26 -8.34 32.97
#